data_AF-A0A1Y4SDT3-F1
#
_entry.id   AF-A0A1Y4SDT3-F1
#
_cell.length_a   1.000
_cell.length_b   1.000
_cell.length_c   1.000
_cell.angle_alpha   90.00
_cell.angle_beta   90.00
_cell.angle_gamma   90.00
#
_symmetry.space_group_name_H-M   'P 1'
#
loop_
_entity.id
_entity.type
_entity.pdbx_description
1 polymer ?
#
loop_
_entity_poly.entity_id
_entity_poly.type
_entity_poly.pdbx_seq_one_letter_code
_entity_poly.pdbx_strand_id
1 'polypeptide(L)' 'MTVVRHYSGYIAALSTRTSYDLDGFPRPQVDEDLRRRLETKLIISILGFDLN' A
#
# COMPACT_ATOMS: atom_id res chain seq x y z
N MET A 1 -6.83 -11.20 15.45
CA MET A 1 -5.96 -11.37 14.26
C MET A 1 -6.75 -10.88 13.06
N THR A 2 -6.48 -9.65 12.60
CA THR A 2 -7.23 -9.02 11.50
C THR A 2 -6.51 -9.27 10.18
N VAL A 3 -7.25 -9.63 9.12
CA VAL A 3 -6.73 -9.95 7.78
C VAL A 3 -5.80 -8.86 7.24
N VAL A 4 -6.09 -7.58 7.54
CA VAL A 4 -5.25 -6.42 7.18
C VAL A 4 -3.81 -6.54 7.71
N ARG A 5 -3.62 -7.06 8.94
CA ARG A 5 -2.30 -7.24 9.54
C ARG A 5 -1.51 -8.41 8.94
N HIS A 6 -2.20 -9.36 8.31
CA HIS A 6 -1.54 -10.44 7.57
C HIS A 6 -0.98 -9.94 6.23
N TYR A 7 -1.71 -9.05 5.57
CA TYR A 7 -1.28 -8.44 4.31
C TYR A 7 -0.41 -7.19 4.49
N SER A 8 -0.18 -6.69 5.71
CA SER A 8 0.56 -5.44 5.92
C SER A 8 1.98 -5.46 5.34
N GLY A 9 2.68 -6.59 5.39
CA GLY A 9 4.00 -6.74 4.76
C GLY A 9 3.93 -6.71 3.24
N TYR A 10 2.91 -7.35 2.66
CA TYR A 10 2.67 -7.36 1.22
C TYR A 10 2.25 -5.98 0.70
N ILE A 11 1.39 -5.29 1.44
CA ILE A 11 0.98 -3.91 1.16
C ILE A 11 2.18 -2.98 1.27
N ALA A 12 3.00 -3.10 2.31
CA ALA A 12 4.22 -2.29 2.48
C ALA A 12 5.15 -2.43 1.27
N ALA A 13 5.41 -3.67 0.83
CA ALA A 13 6.22 -3.94 -0.36
C ALA A 13 5.63 -3.33 -1.64
N LEU A 14 4.31 -3.49 -1.87
CA LEU A 14 3.63 -2.90 -3.03
C LEU A 14 3.53 -1.37 -2.98
N SER A 15 3.45 -0.81 -1.78
CA SER A 15 3.44 0.64 -1.55
C SER A 15 4.84 1.25 -1.54
N THR A 16 5.90 0.45 -1.64
CA THR A 16 7.26 0.98 -1.70
C THR A 16 7.53 1.44 -3.13
N ARG A 17 7.62 2.75 -3.32
CA ARG A 17 8.01 3.35 -4.59
C ARG A 17 9.43 3.87 -4.45
N THR A 18 10.27 3.56 -5.44
CA THR A 18 11.58 4.18 -5.56
C THR A 18 11.40 5.58 -6.11
N SER A 19 11.48 6.58 -5.24
CA SER A 19 11.60 7.97 -5.66
C SER A 19 13.07 8.29 -5.90
N TYR A 20 13.35 9.24 -6.80
CA TYR A 20 14.69 9.75 -7.00
C TYR A 20 14.78 11.09 -6.27
N ASP A 21 15.77 11.23 -5.39
CA ASP A 21 16.08 12.50 -4.75
C ASP A 21 16.61 13.52 -5.79
N LEU A 22 16.77 14.79 -5.42
CA LEU A 22 17.29 15.84 -6.31
C LEU A 22 18.70 15.51 -6.85
N ASP A 23 19.47 14.74 -6.09
CA ASP A 23 20.79 14.21 -6.46
C ASP A 23 20.74 12.92 -7.32
N GLY A 24 19.54 12.44 -7.68
CA GLY A 24 19.35 11.25 -8.52
C GLY A 24 19.51 9.92 -7.79
N PHE A 25 19.63 9.91 -6.46
CA PHE A 25 19.74 8.68 -5.69
C PHE A 25 18.37 8.02 -5.48
N PRO A 26 18.25 6.70 -5.70
CA PRO A 26 17.03 5.95 -5.45
C PRO A 26 16.76 5.87 -3.94
N ARG A 27 15.69 6.52 -3.47
CA ARG A 27 15.16 6.38 -2.12
C ARG A 27 13.91 5.49 -2.18
N PRO A 28 13.98 4.25 -1.69
CA PRO A 28 12.79 3.45 -1.49
C PRO A 28 11.99 4.09 -0.36
N GLN A 29 10.84 4.67 -0.70
CA GLN A 29 9.92 5.26 0.26
C GLN A 29 8.57 4.57 0.16
N VAL A 30 7.97 4.31 1.31
CA VAL A 30 6.58 3.87 1.37
C VAL A 30 5.69 5.05 1.01
N ASP A 31 4.98 4.93 -0.10
CA ASP A 31 3.93 5.85 -0.50
C ASP A 31 2.71 5.57 0.39
N GLU A 32 2.54 6.39 1.42
CA GLU A 32 1.47 6.25 2.42
C GLU A 32 0.07 6.39 1.79
N ASP A 33 -0.08 7.19 0.74
CA ASP A 33 -1.34 7.29 -0.01
C ASP A 33 -1.65 5.99 -0.75
N LEU A 34 -0.66 5.41 -1.43
CA LEU A 34 -0.78 4.11 -2.08
C LEU A 34 -1.05 2.98 -1.07
N ARG A 35 -0.36 3.00 0.07
CA ARG A 35 -0.56 2.06 1.19
C ARG A 35 -2.01 2.09 1.65
N ARG A 36 -2.53 3.29 1.90
CA ARG A 36 -3.92 3.51 2.37
C ARG A 36 -4.94 3.07 1.32
N ARG A 37 -4.64 3.31 0.03
CA ARG A 37 -5.51 2.91 -1.08
C ARG A 37 -5.58 1.38 -1.23
N LEU A 38 -4.46 0.69 -1.07
CA LEU A 38 -4.37 -0.77 -1.07
C LEU A 38 -5.09 -1.39 0.14
N GLU A 39 -4.90 -0.83 1.34
CA GLU A 39 -5.64 -1.24 2.54
C GLU A 39 -7.15 -1.09 2.35
N THR A 40 -7.60 0.06 1.84
CA THR A 40 -9.02 0.31 1.56
C THR A 40 -9.55 -0.68 0.53
N LYS A 41 -8.83 -0.90 -0.57
CA LYS A 41 -9.24 -1.85 -1.62
C LYS A 41 -9.35 -3.28 -1.08
N LEU A 42 -8.41 -3.68 -0.23
CA LEU A 42 -8.45 -4.98 0.45
C LEU A 42 -9.66 -5.09 1.38
N ILE A 43 -9.95 -4.06 2.18
CA ILE A 43 -11.13 -4.02 3.07
C ILE A 43 -12.42 -4.14 2.26
N ILE A 44 -12.54 -3.37 1.18
CA ILE A 44 -13.69 -3.38 0.25
C ILE A 44 -13.86 -4.79 -0.35
N SER A 45 -12.78 -5.41 -0.85
CA SER A 45 -12.82 -6.77 -1.42
C SER A 45 -13.18 -7.84 -0.38
N ILE A 46 -12.71 -7.72 0.86
CA ILE A 46 -13.05 -8.66 1.94
C ILE A 46 -14.51 -8.51 2.36
N LEU A 47 -15.00 -7.28 2.45
CA LEU A 47 -16.37 -6.98 2.84
C LEU A 47 -17.35 -7.17 1.68
N GLY A 48 -16.85 -7.39 0.46
CA GLY A 48 -17.67 -7.54 -0.76
C GLY A 48 -18.43 -6.25 -1.12
N PHE A 49 -17.97 -5.09 -0.66
CA PHE A 49 -18.58 -3.82 -1.07
C PHE A 49 -18.22 -3.55 -2.52
N ASP A 50 -19.23 -3.40 -3.38
CA ASP A 50 -19.01 -2.91 -4.72
C ASP A 50 -19.09 -1.38 -4.67
N LEU A 51 -17.95 -0.72 -4.82
CA LEU A 51 -17.86 0.73 -5.01
C LEU A 51 -18.03 0.99 -6.51
N ASN A 52 -19.26 0.80 -6.98
CA ASN A 52 -19.69 1.12 -8.34
C ASN A 52 -20.15 2.59 -8.41
#